data_AF-A0A2V9KME8-F1
#
_entry.id   AF-A0A2V9KME8-F1
#
_cell.length_a   1.000
_cell.length_b   1.000
_cell.length_c   1.000
_cell.angle_alpha   90.00
_cell.angle_beta   90.00
_cell.angle_gamma   90.00
#
_symmetry.space_group_name_H-M   'P 1'
#
loop_
_entity.id
_entity.type
_entity.pdbx_description
1 polymer ?
#
loop_
_entity_poly.entity_id
_entity_poly.type
_entity_poly.pdbx_seq_one_letter_code
_entity_poly.pdbx_strand_id
1 'polypeptide(L)' 'KEEGTTTTPFDMAVLNDLDRLHLAGDVVDRVPRLRPLGAHFKQFLRDKLIEHKQYICRYGDDMPEIRDWKWPY' A
#
# COMPACT_ATOMS: atom_id res chain seq x y z
N LYS A 1 8.54 10.28 5.40
CA LYS A 1 9.48 9.85 6.49
C LYS A 1 10.86 9.66 5.85
N GLU A 2 11.90 9.44 6.62
CA GLU A 2 13.21 9.04 6.08
C GLU A 2 13.63 7.72 6.74
N GLU A 3 12.83 6.69 6.50
CA GLU A 3 13.09 5.34 7.01
C GLU A 3 13.78 4.51 5.91
N GLY A 4 14.91 3.89 6.25
CA GLY A 4 15.64 3.02 5.32
C GLY A 4 16.30 1.84 6.02
N THR A 5 16.01 0.64 5.51
CA THR A 5 16.63 -0.61 5.93
C THR A 5 16.80 -1.54 4.72
N THR A 6 17.47 -2.68 4.90
CA THR A 6 17.50 -3.72 3.87
C THR A 6 16.14 -4.42 3.85
N THR A 7 15.30 -4.08 2.87
CA THR A 7 13.96 -4.66 2.64
C THR A 7 13.62 -4.64 1.14
N THR A 8 12.42 -5.05 0.77
CA THR A 8 11.96 -5.09 -0.63
C THR A 8 11.69 -3.68 -1.18
N PRO A 9 11.75 -3.47 -2.51
CA PRO A 9 11.53 -2.15 -3.11
C PRO A 9 10.19 -1.51 -2.75
N PHE A 10 9.09 -2.27 -2.75
CA PHE A 10 7.79 -1.72 -2.37
C PHE A 10 7.70 -1.46 -0.86
N ASP A 11 8.31 -2.31 -0.03
CA ASP A 11 8.33 -2.09 1.42
C ASP A 11 9.06 -0.79 1.80
N MET A 12 10.12 -0.42 1.09
CA MET A 12 10.76 0.89 1.25
C MET A 12 9.79 2.07 1.00
N ALA A 13 8.86 1.95 0.05
CA ALA A 13 7.82 2.96 -0.17
C ALA A 13 6.77 2.93 0.95
N VAL A 14 6.39 1.75 1.43
CA VAL A 14 5.44 1.56 2.55
C VAL A 14 5.98 2.20 3.83
N LEU A 15 7.25 1.96 4.17
CA LEU A 15 7.89 2.57 5.35
C LEU A 15 7.86 4.11 5.33
N ASN A 16 7.81 4.68 4.13
CA ASN A 16 7.80 6.12 3.91
C ASN A 16 6.41 6.71 3.61
N ASP A 17 5.36 5.89 3.67
CA ASP A 17 3.97 6.22 3.29
C ASP A 17 3.84 6.74 1.84
N LEU A 18 4.76 6.32 0.95
CA LEU A 18 4.81 6.74 -0.45
C LEU A 18 4.24 5.68 -1.42
N ASP A 19 3.76 4.57 -0.90
CA ASP A 19 3.22 3.49 -1.71
C ASP A 19 1.77 3.75 -2.16
N ARG A 20 1.34 2.99 -3.16
CA ARG A 20 0.02 3.13 -3.79
C ARG A 20 -1.16 2.96 -2.82
N LEU A 21 -1.02 2.18 -1.74
CA LEU A 21 -2.09 1.91 -0.80
C LEU A 21 -2.30 3.11 0.13
N HIS A 22 -1.22 3.66 0.70
CA HIS A 22 -1.30 4.88 1.51
C HIS A 22 -1.80 6.07 0.68
N LEU A 23 -1.26 6.25 -0.53
CA LEU A 23 -1.69 7.31 -1.44
C LEU A 23 -3.18 7.19 -1.81
N ALA A 24 -3.70 5.98 -2.02
CA ALA A 24 -5.13 5.78 -2.29
C ALA A 24 -6.01 6.10 -1.07
N GLY A 25 -5.58 5.72 0.14
CA GLY A 25 -6.28 6.06 1.38
C GLY A 25 -6.34 7.57 1.62
N ASP A 26 -5.23 8.24 1.33
CA ASP A 26 -5.09 9.69 1.38
C ASP A 26 -6.07 10.42 0.46
N VAL A 27 -6.32 9.89 -0.75
CA VAL A 27 -7.30 10.45 -1.68
C VAL A 27 -8.71 10.39 -1.09
N VAL A 28 -9.08 9.29 -0.42
CA VAL A 28 -10.39 9.18 0.25
C VAL A 28 -10.56 10.26 1.31
N ASP A 29 -9.52 10.54 2.09
CA ASP A 29 -9.57 11.55 3.13
C ASP A 29 -9.56 12.98 2.56
N ARG A 30 -8.96 13.21 1.40
CA ARG A 30 -8.85 14.54 0.79
C ARG A 30 -10.03 14.91 -0.11
N VAL A 31 -10.73 13.94 -0.68
CA VAL A 31 -11.88 14.19 -1.59
C VAL A 31 -13.19 14.15 -0.78
N PRO A 32 -13.88 15.29 -0.55
CA PRO A 32 -15.04 15.35 0.35
C PRO A 32 -16.17 14.38 0.00
N ARG A 33 -16.40 14.15 -1.30
CA ARG A 33 -17.45 13.23 -1.77
C ARG A 33 -17.15 11.76 -1.49
N LEU A 34 -15.88 11.39 -1.27
CA LEU A 34 -15.47 10.01 -1.00
C LEU A 34 -15.48 9.66 0.49
N ARG A 35 -15.32 10.66 1.39
CA ARG A 35 -15.26 10.44 2.84
C ARG A 35 -16.41 9.59 3.41
N PRO A 36 -17.69 9.83 3.06
CA PRO A 36 -18.81 9.08 3.64
C PRO A 36 -18.87 7.63 3.17
N LEU A 37 -18.26 7.32 2.02
CA LEU A 37 -18.33 6.03 1.34
C LEU A 37 -17.03 5.21 1.52
N GLY A 38 -15.96 5.87 1.96
CA GLY A 38 -14.61 5.32 1.91
C GLY A 38 -14.23 4.38 3.04
N ALA A 39 -15.08 4.17 4.05
CA ALA A 39 -14.75 3.37 5.24
C ALA A 39 -14.33 1.94 4.88
N HIS A 40 -15.12 1.25 4.06
CA HIS A 40 -14.80 -0.11 3.61
C HIS A 40 -13.54 -0.16 2.74
N PHE A 41 -13.33 0.83 1.88
CA PHE A 41 -12.13 0.91 1.05
C PHE A 41 -10.87 1.11 1.91
N LYS A 42 -10.92 1.99 2.92
CA LYS A 42 -9.80 2.17 3.86
C LYS A 42 -9.52 0.92 4.67
N GLN A 43 -10.55 0.15 5.03
CA GLN A 43 -10.36 -1.14 5.68
C GLN A 43 -9.63 -2.12 4.75
N PHE A 44 -10.08 -2.23 3.49
CA PHE A 44 -9.42 -3.05 2.48
C PHE A 44 -7.93 -2.68 2.30
N LEU A 45 -7.60 -1.39 2.24
CA LEU A 45 -6.21 -0.94 2.14
C LEU A 45 -5.37 -1.34 3.35
N ARG A 46 -5.93 -1.27 4.56
CA ARG A 46 -5.25 -1.72 5.80
C ARG A 46 -5.01 -3.23 5.78
N ASP A 47 -5.99 -4.00 5.35
CA ASP A 47 -5.87 -5.46 5.24
C ASP A 47 -4.77 -5.82 4.24
N LYS A 48 -4.66 -5.08 3.12
CA LYS A 48 -3.57 -5.23 2.15
C LYS A 48 -2.20 -4.88 2.70
N LEU A 49 -2.07 -3.86 3.53
CA LEU A 49 -0.79 -3.54 4.20
C LEU A 49 -0.38 -4.65 5.20
N ILE A 50 -1.36 -5.28 5.88
CA ILE A 50 -1.09 -6.43 6.74
C ILE A 50 -0.63 -7.63 5.90
N GLU A 51 -1.31 -7.92 4.79
CA GLU A 51 -0.95 -8.99 3.86
C GLU A 51 0.48 -8.78 3.31
N HIS A 52 0.80 -7.57 2.87
CA HIS A 52 2.13 -7.18 2.41
C HIS A 52 3.20 -7.50 3.44
N LYS A 53 3.02 -7.05 4.69
CA LYS A 53 3.98 -7.29 5.76
C LYS A 53 4.21 -8.79 6.01
N GLN A 54 3.13 -9.58 5.99
CA GLN A 54 3.24 -11.03 6.15
C GLN A 54 3.98 -11.68 4.97
N TYR A 55 3.70 -11.21 3.75
CA TYR A 55 4.28 -11.75 2.53
C TYR A 55 5.79 -11.49 2.45
N ILE A 56 6.24 -10.25 2.67
CA ILE A 56 7.68 -9.92 2.63
C ILE A 56 8.46 -10.67 3.71
N CYS A 57 7.91 -10.83 4.91
CA CYS A 57 8.57 -11.58 5.98
C CYS A 57 8.68 -13.07 5.66
N ARG A 58 7.71 -13.63 4.93
CA ARG A 58 7.67 -15.05 4.59
C ARG A 58 8.51 -15.39 3.36
N TYR A 59 8.50 -14.54 2.34
CA TYR A 59 9.04 -14.85 1.03
C TYR A 59 10.24 -13.98 0.62
N GLY A 60 10.48 -12.86 1.30
CA GLY A 60 11.61 -11.96 1.00
C GLY A 60 11.48 -11.25 -0.35
N ASP A 61 10.28 -11.20 -0.92
CA ASP A 61 9.98 -10.55 -2.21
C ASP A 61 8.66 -9.78 -2.09
N ASP A 62 8.40 -8.86 -3.01
CA ASP A 62 7.15 -8.12 -3.08
C ASP A 62 5.99 -9.03 -3.53
N MET A 63 4.78 -8.70 -3.09
CA MET A 63 3.58 -9.44 -3.48
C MET A 63 3.43 -9.49 -5.03
N PRO A 64 2.95 -10.59 -5.62
CA PRO A 64 2.80 -10.69 -7.08
C PRO A 64 1.91 -9.58 -7.65
N GLU A 65 0.84 -9.21 -6.96
CA GLU A 65 -0.04 -8.09 -7.37
C GLU A 65 0.67 -6.72 -7.41
N ILE A 66 1.77 -6.57 -6.66
CA ILE A 66 2.58 -5.37 -6.64
C ILE A 66 3.62 -5.41 -7.76
N ARG A 67 4.38 -6.50 -7.83
CA ARG A 67 5.50 -6.69 -8.78
C ARG A 67 5.03 -6.83 -10.21
N ASP A 68 3.95 -7.57 -10.44
CA ASP A 68 3.47 -7.93 -11.77
C ASP A 68 2.43 -6.91 -12.29
N TRP A 69 2.14 -5.86 -11.50
CA TRP A 69 1.24 -4.79 -11.91
C TRP A 69 1.77 -4.07 -13.14
N LYS A 70 0.89 -3.90 -14.11
CA LYS A 70 1.14 -3.12 -15.32
C LYS A 70 0.02 -2.14 -15.52
N TRP A 71 0.39 -1.03 -16.13
CA TRP A 71 -0.59 -0.10 -16.60
C TRP A 71 -1.35 -0.71 -17.83
N PRO A 72 -2.70 -0.65 -17.89
CA PRO A 72 -3.49 -1.36 -18.91
C PRO A 72 -3.57 -0.70 -20.30
N TYR A 73 -2.95 0.46 -20.52
CA TYR A 73 -2.87 1.13 -21.83
C TYR A 73 -1.44 1.16 -22.38
#